data_AF-A0A641M5W9-F1
#
_entry.id   AF-A0A641M5W9-F1
#
_cell.length_a   1.000
_cell.length_b   1.000
_cell.length_c   1.000
_cell.angle_alpha   90.00
_cell.angle_beta   90.00
_cell.angle_gamma   90.00
#
_symmetry.space_group_name_H-M   'P 1'
#
loop_
_entity.id
_entity.type
_entity.pdbx_description
1 polymer ?
#
loop_
_entity_poly.entity_id
_entity_poly.type
_entity_poly.pdbx_seq_one_letter_code
_entity_poly.pdbx_strand_id
1 'polypeptide(L)'
;MRRNLFLLFLFSSSLLWADNVTVSRAEQLARTFFGNQETTRSVETKYEYIWNGESAQTRADAIPAFHVFNRIPQGGFVIIAGDDVAVPVLAYSNTGKFEVENMPSNLQNWMTYYREEINWSRAQNRVPSASITALWNSLENGYLSDNAEDEVLLETALWNQGTPYNKMCPPIDGIIAPTGCVATALAIVMKYNRWPDKG
;
A
#
# COMPACT_ATOMS: atom_id res chain seq x y z
N MET A 1 28.82 -53.98 28.17
CA MET A 1 27.45 -53.49 27.87
C MET A 1 27.55 -52.06 27.37
N ARG A 2 27.51 -51.83 26.05
CA ARG A 2 27.58 -50.49 25.45
C ARG A 2 26.17 -50.02 25.14
N ARG A 3 25.74 -48.94 25.81
CA ARG A 3 24.42 -48.32 25.60
C ARG A 3 24.62 -47.16 24.62
N ASN A 4 24.39 -47.42 23.34
CA ASN A 4 24.40 -46.39 22.30
C ASN A 4 23.09 -45.60 22.40
N LEU A 5 23.18 -44.35 22.83
CA LEU A 5 22.06 -43.41 22.85
C LEU A 5 22.03 -42.69 21.49
N PHE A 6 21.09 -43.06 20.62
CA PHE A 6 20.84 -42.33 19.37
C PHE A 6 19.97 -41.11 19.69
N LEU A 7 20.57 -39.91 19.65
CA LEU A 7 19.84 -38.64 19.67
C LEU A 7 19.46 -38.28 18.22
N LEU A 8 18.19 -38.48 17.87
CA LEU A 8 17.62 -37.98 16.62
C LEU A 8 17.31 -36.48 16.80
N PHE A 9 18.18 -35.62 16.29
CA PHE A 9 17.86 -34.20 16.08
C PHE A 9 16.96 -34.11 14.84
N LEU A 10 15.64 -34.00 15.07
CA LEU A 10 14.71 -33.56 14.04
C LEU A 10 15.01 -32.08 13.75
N PHE A 11 15.81 -31.82 12.71
CA PHE A 11 15.84 -30.53 12.05
C PHE A 11 14.49 -30.31 11.39
N SER A 12 13.53 -29.76 12.13
CA SER A 12 12.35 -29.12 11.54
C SER A 12 12.83 -27.83 10.90
N SER A 13 13.41 -27.92 9.71
CA SER A 13 13.50 -26.79 8.80
C SER A 13 12.06 -26.40 8.46
N SER A 14 11.52 -25.46 9.21
CA SER A 14 10.28 -24.77 8.89
C SER A 14 10.51 -24.11 7.54
N LEU A 15 10.03 -24.75 6.48
CA LEU A 15 9.88 -24.09 5.20
C LEU A 15 8.95 -22.90 5.46
N LEU A 16 9.49 -21.68 5.36
CA LEU A 16 8.72 -20.44 5.47
C LEU A 16 7.87 -20.35 4.20
N TRP A 17 6.68 -20.92 4.24
CA TRP A 17 5.71 -20.77 3.16
C TRP A 17 5.03 -19.42 3.34
N ALA A 18 4.65 -18.82 2.21
CA ALA A 18 3.85 -17.62 2.28
C ALA A 18 2.50 -17.94 2.94
N ASP A 19 2.03 -17.06 3.82
CA ASP A 19 0.75 -17.19 4.52
C ASP A 19 -0.12 -15.94 4.33
N ASN A 20 -1.43 -16.18 4.40
CA ASN A 20 -2.42 -15.13 4.26
C ASN A 20 -2.41 -14.22 5.48
N VAL A 21 -2.57 -12.92 5.25
CA VAL A 21 -2.64 -11.93 6.30
C VAL A 21 -4.10 -11.74 6.67
N THR A 22 -4.43 -11.97 7.94
CA THR A 22 -5.80 -11.74 8.43
C THR A 22 -6.05 -10.25 8.65
N VAL A 23 -7.31 -9.83 8.65
CA VAL A 23 -7.68 -8.42 8.95
C VAL A 23 -7.13 -7.98 10.31
N SER A 24 -7.17 -8.85 11.33
CA SER A 24 -6.65 -8.54 12.66
C SER A 24 -5.11 -8.38 12.68
N ARG A 25 -4.39 -9.25 11.96
CA ARG A 25 -2.92 -9.12 11.78
C ARG A 25 -2.61 -7.83 11.03
N ALA A 26 -3.33 -7.53 9.96
CA ALA A 26 -3.14 -6.31 9.18
C ALA A 26 -3.43 -5.04 9.99
N GLU A 27 -4.48 -5.03 10.84
CA GLU A 27 -4.76 -3.90 11.73
C GLU A 27 -3.65 -3.71 12.77
N GLN A 28 -3.12 -4.79 13.34
CA GLN A 28 -1.96 -4.72 14.25
C GLN A 28 -0.74 -4.13 13.54
N LEU A 29 -0.47 -4.54 12.30
CA LEU A 29 0.64 -4.01 11.51
C LEU A 29 0.44 -2.53 11.16
N ALA A 30 -0.79 -2.11 10.86
CA ALA A 30 -1.14 -0.71 10.68
C ALA A 30 -0.87 0.11 11.96
N ARG A 31 -1.22 -0.44 13.13
CA ARG A 31 -0.91 0.16 14.44
C ARG A 31 0.59 0.32 14.65
N THR A 32 1.36 -0.73 14.38
CA THR A 32 2.83 -0.69 14.52
C THR A 32 3.45 0.31 13.55
N PHE A 33 3.01 0.33 12.29
CA PHE A 33 3.52 1.22 11.24
C PHE A 33 3.48 2.70 11.67
N PHE A 34 2.32 3.18 12.12
CA PHE A 34 2.15 4.57 12.56
C PHE A 34 2.60 4.82 14.00
N GLY A 35 2.53 3.82 14.89
CA GLY A 35 2.96 3.95 16.28
C GLY A 35 4.44 4.30 16.44
N ASN A 36 5.27 3.93 15.47
CA ASN A 36 6.69 4.29 15.44
C ASN A 36 6.96 5.71 14.89
N GLN A 37 5.96 6.36 14.30
CA GLN A 37 6.07 7.71 13.73
C GLN A 37 5.57 8.82 14.68
N GLU A 38 4.95 8.47 15.82
CA GLU A 38 4.35 9.45 16.74
C GLU A 38 5.12 9.53 18.08
N THR A 39 5.64 10.72 18.40
CA THR A 39 6.36 11.00 19.67
C THR A 39 5.48 11.62 20.76
N THR A 40 4.18 11.83 20.54
CA THR A 40 3.32 12.56 21.48
C THR A 40 1.96 11.91 21.71
N ARG A 41 1.72 11.53 22.97
CA ARG A 41 0.40 11.12 23.50
C ARG A 41 -0.55 12.31 23.53
N SER A 42 -1.57 12.29 22.68
CA SER A 42 -2.92 12.74 23.05
C SER A 42 -3.92 12.41 21.94
N VAL A 43 -5.02 11.76 22.34
CA VAL A 43 -6.12 11.16 21.54
C VAL A 43 -5.88 9.71 21.13
N GLU A 44 -6.87 8.86 21.41
CA GLU A 44 -6.89 7.44 21.03
C GLU A 44 -6.91 7.32 19.50
N THR A 45 -5.82 6.79 18.93
CA THR A 45 -5.73 6.47 17.51
C THR A 45 -6.49 5.19 17.20
N LYS A 46 -7.43 5.27 16.25
CA LYS A 46 -8.16 4.11 15.71
C LYS A 46 -7.81 3.91 14.24
N TYR A 47 -7.95 2.66 13.80
CA TYR A 47 -7.70 2.24 12.44
C TYR A 47 -9.00 1.69 11.87
N GLU A 48 -9.63 2.48 11.01
CA GLU A 48 -10.89 2.11 10.38
C GLU A 48 -10.60 1.28 9.14
N TYR A 49 -11.16 0.06 9.06
CA TYR A 49 -11.01 -0.81 7.90
C TYR A 49 -11.95 -0.38 6.78
N ILE A 50 -11.39 0.05 5.64
CA ILE A 50 -12.17 0.70 4.58
C ILE A 50 -12.38 -0.21 3.37
N TRP A 51 -11.37 -1.01 3.02
CA TRP A 51 -11.42 -1.79 1.78
C TRP A 51 -10.38 -2.91 1.76
N ASN A 52 -10.68 -3.96 1.00
CA ASN A 52 -9.86 -5.17 0.90
C ASN A 52 -9.52 -5.57 -0.54
N GLY A 53 -9.83 -4.70 -1.51
CA GLY A 53 -9.60 -4.98 -2.93
C GLY A 53 -10.70 -5.77 -3.62
N GLU A 54 -11.62 -6.38 -2.87
CA GLU A 54 -12.65 -7.26 -3.41
C GLU A 54 -13.98 -6.51 -3.59
N SER A 55 -14.74 -6.90 -4.62
CA SER A 55 -16.11 -6.40 -4.81
C SER A 55 -17.05 -7.09 -3.81
N ALA A 56 -18.19 -6.47 -3.49
CA ALA A 56 -19.22 -7.15 -2.70
C ALA A 56 -19.83 -8.38 -3.43
N GLN A 57 -19.61 -8.46 -4.75
CA GLN A 57 -20.12 -9.51 -5.64
C GLN A 57 -19.15 -10.71 -5.78
N THR A 58 -17.89 -10.54 -5.40
CA THR A 58 -16.92 -11.63 -5.31
C THR A 58 -17.23 -12.47 -4.07
N ARG A 59 -17.30 -13.79 -4.21
CA ARG A 59 -17.77 -14.73 -3.18
C ARG A 59 -17.09 -14.48 -1.83
N ALA A 60 -17.82 -14.72 -0.74
CA ALA A 60 -17.38 -14.58 0.65
C ALA A 60 -16.10 -15.35 1.04
N ASP A 61 -15.54 -16.15 0.15
CA ASP A 61 -14.34 -16.97 0.33
C ASP A 61 -13.07 -16.38 -0.32
N ALA A 62 -13.16 -15.20 -0.97
CA ALA A 62 -11.99 -14.57 -1.57
C ALA A 62 -11.02 -14.07 -0.48
N ILE A 63 -9.82 -14.63 -0.46
CA ILE A 63 -8.74 -14.20 0.42
C ILE A 63 -8.26 -12.82 -0.06
N PRO A 64 -8.36 -11.76 0.75
CA PRO A 64 -7.95 -10.42 0.34
C PRO A 64 -6.52 -10.37 -0.17
N ALA A 65 -6.28 -9.61 -1.23
CA ALA A 65 -4.94 -9.34 -1.70
C ALA A 65 -4.25 -8.21 -0.89
N PHE A 66 -5.04 -7.37 -0.23
CA PHE A 66 -4.55 -6.29 0.64
C PHE A 66 -5.65 -5.81 1.59
N HIS A 67 -5.26 -4.96 2.54
CA HIS A 67 -6.12 -4.36 3.56
C HIS A 67 -5.83 -2.86 3.65
N VAL A 68 -6.86 -2.03 3.52
CA VAL A 68 -6.75 -0.57 3.61
C VAL A 68 -7.33 -0.09 4.94
N PHE A 69 -6.52 0.64 5.70
CA PHE A 69 -6.92 1.26 6.96
C PHE A 69 -6.72 2.77 6.92
N ASN A 70 -7.77 3.52 7.29
CA ASN A 70 -7.65 4.95 7.58
C ASN A 70 -7.28 5.16 9.06
N ARG A 71 -6.33 6.07 9.33
CA ARG A 71 -5.95 6.47 10.69
C ARG A 71 -6.81 7.65 11.14
N ILE A 72 -7.52 7.48 12.25
CA ILE A 72 -8.39 8.51 12.82
C ILE A 72 -8.06 8.76 14.31
N PRO A 73 -8.15 10.02 14.78
CA PRO A 73 -8.49 11.23 14.03
C PRO A 73 -7.29 11.93 13.36
N GLN A 74 -6.07 11.43 13.53
CA GLN A 74 -4.83 12.07 13.06
C GLN A 74 -4.77 12.23 11.53
N GLY A 75 -5.53 11.43 10.78
CA GLY A 75 -5.46 11.36 9.34
C GLY A 75 -4.29 10.51 8.86
N GLY A 76 -4.31 10.18 7.58
CA GLY A 76 -3.42 9.21 6.95
C GLY A 76 -4.11 7.87 6.69
N PHE A 77 -3.44 7.03 5.91
CA PHE A 77 -3.89 5.68 5.62
C PHE A 77 -2.68 4.78 5.38
N VAL A 78 -2.88 3.47 5.53
CA VAL A 78 -1.89 2.45 5.17
C VAL A 78 -2.59 1.31 4.44
N ILE A 79 -1.90 0.77 3.43
CA ILE A 79 -2.31 -0.39 2.66
C ILE A 79 -1.34 -1.52 3.00
N ILE A 80 -1.84 -2.53 3.72
CA ILE A 80 -1.09 -3.71 4.13
C ILE A 80 -1.35 -4.84 3.13
N ALA A 81 -0.31 -5.56 2.71
CA ALA A 81 -0.48 -6.72 1.84
C ALA A 81 -1.30 -7.82 2.53
N GLY A 82 -2.12 -8.54 1.75
CA GLY A 82 -2.98 -9.63 2.21
C GLY A 82 -2.28 -10.99 2.23
N ASP A 83 -1.00 -11.03 1.85
CA ASP A 83 -0.19 -12.24 1.72
C ASP A 83 1.28 -11.84 1.90
N ASP A 84 2.03 -12.59 2.70
CA ASP A 84 3.44 -12.27 2.99
C ASP A 84 4.41 -12.66 1.87
N VAL A 85 3.90 -13.18 0.74
CA VAL A 85 4.64 -13.27 -0.53
C VAL A 85 5.03 -11.90 -1.10
N ALA A 86 4.31 -10.83 -0.72
CA ALA A 86 4.56 -9.45 -1.12
C ALA A 86 5.20 -8.62 0.01
N VAL A 87 5.67 -7.41 -0.29
CA VAL A 87 6.13 -6.47 0.74
C VAL A 87 4.98 -6.08 1.68
N PRO A 88 5.23 -5.91 3.00
CA PRO A 88 4.16 -5.76 3.98
C PRO A 88 3.34 -4.48 3.85
N VAL A 89 3.97 -3.35 3.50
CA VAL A 89 3.30 -2.07 3.26
C VAL A 89 3.36 -1.75 1.78
N LEU A 90 2.20 -1.78 1.10
CA LEU A 90 2.09 -1.51 -0.33
C LEU A 90 2.05 0.00 -0.62
N ALA A 91 1.46 0.78 0.30
CA ALA A 91 1.35 2.23 0.20
C ALA A 91 0.95 2.82 1.56
N TYR A 92 1.24 4.09 1.77
CA TYR A 92 0.72 4.84 2.91
C TYR A 92 0.68 6.35 2.62
N SER A 93 -0.04 7.08 3.48
CA SER A 93 0.04 8.53 3.62
C SER A 93 -0.01 8.89 5.09
N ASN A 94 0.77 9.88 5.51
CA ASN A 94 0.72 10.42 6.88
C ASN A 94 -0.44 11.40 7.09
N THR A 95 -1.10 11.85 6.03
CA THR A 95 -2.20 12.83 6.06
C THR A 95 -3.37 12.40 5.17
N GLY A 96 -4.51 13.08 5.31
CA GLY A 96 -5.69 12.81 4.49
C GLY A 96 -6.38 11.49 4.86
N LYS A 97 -7.01 10.85 3.88
CA LYS A 97 -7.64 9.52 4.03
C LYS A 97 -7.71 8.84 2.66
N PHE A 98 -7.80 7.52 2.66
CA PHE A 98 -8.11 6.75 1.46
C PHE A 98 -9.62 6.80 1.20
N GLU A 99 -10.02 7.11 -0.03
CA GLU A 99 -11.42 7.19 -0.47
C GLU A 99 -11.70 6.16 -1.57
N VAL A 100 -12.63 5.24 -1.33
CA VAL A 100 -12.97 4.17 -2.27
C VAL A 100 -14.00 4.63 -3.30
N GLU A 101 -15.03 5.35 -2.85
CA GLU A 101 -16.19 5.71 -3.69
C GLU A 101 -15.82 6.59 -4.90
N ASN A 102 -14.87 7.52 -4.71
CA ASN A 102 -14.46 8.49 -5.73
C ASN A 102 -13.02 8.24 -6.23
N MET A 103 -12.56 6.99 -6.17
CA MET A 103 -11.21 6.63 -6.58
C MET A 103 -11.00 6.96 -8.08
N PRO A 104 -9.94 7.68 -8.47
CA PRO A 104 -9.67 7.96 -9.88
C PRO A 104 -9.24 6.68 -10.62
N SER A 105 -9.57 6.57 -11.91
CA SER A 105 -9.37 5.34 -12.69
C SER A 105 -7.93 4.83 -12.72
N ASN A 106 -6.94 5.73 -12.71
CA ASN A 106 -5.53 5.34 -12.64
C ASN A 106 -5.19 4.66 -11.29
N LEU A 107 -5.77 5.12 -10.18
CA LEU A 107 -5.60 4.48 -8.88
C LEU A 107 -6.36 3.14 -8.85
N GLN A 108 -7.57 3.07 -9.40
CA GLN A 108 -8.32 1.79 -9.51
C GLN A 108 -7.51 0.73 -10.29
N ASN A 109 -6.89 1.12 -11.41
CA ASN A 109 -6.04 0.24 -12.20
C ASN A 109 -4.80 -0.23 -11.42
N TRP A 110 -4.17 0.66 -10.66
CA TRP A 110 -3.00 0.31 -9.84
C TRP A 110 -3.36 -0.69 -8.72
N MET A 111 -4.48 -0.46 -8.04
CA MET A 111 -4.97 -1.40 -7.02
C MET A 111 -5.37 -2.75 -7.63
N THR A 112 -5.93 -2.74 -8.85
CA THR A 112 -6.22 -3.97 -9.61
C THR A 112 -4.95 -4.74 -9.92
N TYR A 113 -3.89 -4.05 -10.35
CA TYR A 113 -2.59 -4.66 -10.63
C TYR A 113 -1.99 -5.32 -9.38
N TYR A 114 -2.00 -4.65 -8.22
CA TYR A 114 -1.56 -5.28 -6.97
C TYR A 114 -2.34 -6.55 -6.64
N ARG A 115 -3.67 -6.50 -6.78
CA ARG A 115 -4.52 -7.66 -6.53
C ARG A 115 -4.16 -8.82 -7.45
N GLU A 116 -3.94 -8.56 -8.74
CA GLU A 116 -3.59 -9.58 -9.72
C GLU A 116 -2.21 -10.20 -9.42
N GLU A 117 -1.19 -9.39 -9.14
CA GLU A 117 0.18 -9.86 -8.85
C GLU A 117 0.26 -10.69 -7.57
N ILE A 118 -0.43 -10.27 -6.51
CA ILE A 118 -0.46 -10.99 -5.23
C ILE A 118 -1.19 -12.32 -5.39
N ASN A 119 -2.37 -12.32 -6.01
CA ASN A 119 -3.13 -13.54 -6.26
C ASN A 119 -2.39 -14.49 -7.20
N TRP A 120 -1.72 -13.97 -8.22
CA TRP A 120 -0.90 -14.78 -9.11
C TRP A 120 0.29 -15.40 -8.36
N SER A 121 1.00 -14.64 -7.53
CA SER A 121 2.10 -15.15 -6.71
C SER A 121 1.66 -16.25 -5.76
N ARG A 122 0.49 -16.08 -5.12
CA ARG A 122 -0.18 -17.10 -4.29
C ARG A 122 -0.49 -18.36 -5.10
N ALA A 123 -1.11 -18.23 -6.28
CA ALA A 123 -1.45 -19.35 -7.14
C ALA A 123 -0.22 -20.14 -7.65
N GLN A 124 0.93 -19.47 -7.76
CA GLN A 124 2.20 -20.08 -8.12
C GLN A 124 2.94 -20.70 -6.92
N ASN A 125 2.39 -20.66 -5.70
CA ASN A 125 3.05 -21.06 -4.45
C ASN A 125 4.44 -20.43 -4.31
N ARG A 126 4.56 -19.15 -4.67
CA ARG A 126 5.83 -18.44 -4.53
C ARG A 126 6.17 -18.29 -3.06
N VAL A 127 7.47 -18.37 -2.80
CA VAL A 127 8.05 -18.16 -1.47
C VAL A 127 8.62 -16.74 -1.43
N PRO A 128 8.40 -15.96 -0.36
CA PRO A 128 8.99 -14.63 -0.23
C PRO A 128 10.52 -14.71 -0.29
N SER A 129 11.15 -13.71 -0.89
CA SER A 129 12.60 -13.57 -0.82
C SER A 129 13.03 -13.24 0.62
N ALA A 130 14.30 -13.51 0.95
CA ALA A 130 14.85 -13.13 2.25
C ALA A 130 14.69 -11.63 2.55
N SER A 131 14.74 -10.77 1.53
CA SER A 131 14.50 -9.33 1.67
C SER A 131 13.04 -9.02 2.05
N ILE A 132 12.05 -9.70 1.45
CA ILE A 132 10.63 -9.54 1.81
C ILE A 132 10.40 -10.04 3.23
N THR A 133 10.91 -11.23 3.59
CA THR A 133 10.81 -11.74 4.96
C THR A 133 11.44 -10.79 5.98
N ALA A 134 12.57 -10.17 5.65
CA ALA A 134 13.19 -9.16 6.50
C ALA A 134 12.31 -7.91 6.68
N LEU A 135 11.60 -7.46 5.64
CA LEU A 135 10.65 -6.33 5.74
C LEU A 135 9.45 -6.66 6.64
N TRP A 136 8.91 -7.88 6.57
CA TRP A 136 7.85 -8.35 7.48
C TRP A 136 8.32 -8.36 8.93
N ASN A 137 9.45 -9.01 9.21
CA ASN A 137 10.04 -9.03 10.55
C ASN A 137 10.32 -7.60 11.07
N SER A 138 10.80 -6.73 10.19
CA SER A 138 11.07 -5.32 10.49
C SER A 138 9.80 -4.60 10.92
N LEU A 139 8.72 -4.68 10.14
CA LEU A 139 7.43 -4.07 10.49
C LEU A 139 6.84 -4.66 11.77
N GLU A 140 6.86 -5.98 11.94
CA GLU A 140 6.30 -6.67 13.12
C GLU A 140 6.99 -6.27 14.41
N ASN A 141 8.31 -6.10 14.37
CA ASN A 141 9.09 -5.65 15.52
C ASN A 141 9.16 -4.12 15.67
N GLY A 142 8.52 -3.38 14.77
CA GLY A 142 8.53 -1.92 14.76
C GLY A 142 9.85 -1.28 14.33
N TYR A 143 10.74 -2.05 13.70
CA TYR A 143 11.95 -1.54 13.07
C TYR A 143 11.65 -1.21 11.61
N LEU A 144 11.08 -0.04 11.32
CA LEU A 144 11.01 0.39 9.93
C LEU A 144 12.43 0.72 9.47
N SER A 145 12.96 -0.02 8.49
CA SER A 145 14.28 0.30 7.95
C SER A 145 14.16 1.65 7.25
N ASP A 146 14.65 2.70 7.89
CA ASP A 146 14.82 4.03 7.31
C ASP A 146 16.03 4.04 6.38
N ASN A 147 16.15 3.00 5.53
CA ASN A 147 17.15 2.93 4.48
C ASN A 147 16.77 3.84 3.29
N ALA A 148 15.84 4.78 3.50
CA ALA A 148 15.64 5.94 2.64
C ALA A 148 16.81 6.93 2.85
N GLU A 149 18.04 6.45 2.78
CA GLU A 149 19.17 7.33 2.55
C GLU A 149 18.93 8.00 1.18
N ASP A 150 18.82 9.33 1.21
CA ASP A 150 18.86 10.27 0.08
C ASP A 150 17.60 10.51 -0.78
N GLU A 151 16.44 9.93 -0.49
CA GLU A 151 15.22 10.26 -1.25
C GLU A 151 14.50 11.52 -0.71
N VAL A 152 14.56 12.61 -1.48
CA VAL A 152 13.87 13.87 -1.15
C VAL A 152 12.48 13.88 -1.78
N LEU A 153 11.43 13.89 -0.95
CA LEU A 153 10.08 14.15 -1.42
C LEU A 153 9.97 15.62 -1.87
N LEU A 154 9.79 15.82 -3.17
CA LEU A 154 9.63 17.15 -3.75
C LEU A 154 8.22 17.68 -3.48
N GLU A 155 8.13 18.90 -2.94
CA GLU A 155 6.86 19.60 -2.83
C GLU A 155 6.40 20.05 -4.23
N THR A 156 5.27 19.51 -4.69
CA THR A 156 4.72 19.76 -6.03
C THR A 156 3.30 20.32 -5.95
N ALA A 157 2.81 20.82 -7.09
CA ALA A 157 1.46 21.36 -7.16
C ALA A 157 0.39 20.25 -7.01
N LEU A 158 -0.61 20.51 -6.16
CA LEU A 158 -1.77 19.63 -5.98
C LEU A 158 -2.86 19.96 -7.00
N TRP A 159 -2.62 19.60 -8.27
CA TRP A 159 -3.53 19.88 -9.37
C TRP A 159 -4.48 18.72 -9.69
N ASN A 160 -5.62 19.04 -10.29
CA ASN A 160 -6.66 18.09 -10.66
C ASN A 160 -6.83 18.08 -12.20
N GLN A 161 -7.70 17.21 -12.71
CA GLN A 161 -8.04 17.11 -14.13
C GLN A 161 -9.30 17.91 -14.51
N GLY A 162 -10.09 18.35 -13.52
CA GLY A 162 -11.31 19.13 -13.73
C GLY A 162 -11.09 20.65 -13.64
N THR A 163 -12.17 21.39 -13.37
CA THR A 163 -12.13 22.86 -13.25
C THR A 163 -11.18 23.30 -12.11
N PRO A 164 -10.35 24.35 -12.29
CA PRO A 164 -10.22 25.20 -13.48
C PRO A 164 -9.22 24.71 -14.53
N TYR A 165 -8.58 23.56 -14.32
CA TYR A 165 -7.45 23.07 -15.13
C TYR A 165 -7.85 22.68 -16.54
N ASN A 166 -9.08 22.19 -16.74
CA ASN A 166 -9.60 21.78 -18.04
C ASN A 166 -10.34 22.87 -18.82
N LYS A 167 -10.25 24.15 -18.42
CA LYS A 167 -11.01 25.25 -19.06
C LYS A 167 -10.80 25.38 -20.58
N MET A 168 -9.66 24.93 -21.09
CA MET A 168 -9.31 24.97 -22.52
C MET A 168 -9.48 23.61 -23.22
N CYS A 169 -9.92 22.57 -22.50
CA CYS A 169 -10.24 21.28 -23.09
C CYS A 169 -11.53 21.38 -23.91
N PRO A 170 -11.67 20.58 -24.99
CA PRO A 170 -12.87 20.58 -25.79
C PRO A 170 -14.08 20.07 -25.00
N PRO A 171 -15.29 20.59 -25.26
CA PRO A 171 -16.51 19.98 -24.74
C PRO A 171 -16.84 18.68 -25.51
N ILE A 172 -17.30 17.67 -24.79
CA ILE A 172 -17.85 16.42 -25.32
C ILE A 172 -19.28 16.34 -24.78
N ASP A 173 -20.28 16.29 -25.66
CA ASP A 173 -21.71 16.27 -25.30
C ASP A 173 -22.13 17.39 -24.32
N GLY A 174 -21.55 18.57 -24.47
CA GLY A 174 -21.83 19.74 -23.63
C GLY A 174 -21.09 19.77 -22.27
N ILE A 175 -20.26 18.76 -21.97
CA ILE A 175 -19.44 18.69 -20.76
C ILE A 175 -17.97 18.93 -21.14
N ILE A 176 -17.29 19.84 -20.46
CA ILE A 176 -15.86 20.10 -20.71
C ILE A 176 -15.06 18.84 -20.35
N ALA A 177 -14.33 18.28 -21.32
CA ALA A 177 -13.51 17.10 -21.10
C ALA A 177 -12.45 17.35 -20.00
N PRO A 178 -12.03 16.33 -19.23
CA PRO A 178 -10.90 16.47 -18.31
C PRO A 178 -9.60 16.72 -19.08
N THR A 179 -8.58 17.24 -18.40
CA THR A 179 -7.23 17.37 -18.98
C THR A 179 -6.62 16.01 -19.34
N GLY A 180 -6.95 14.97 -18.58
CA GLY A 180 -6.31 13.66 -18.64
C GLY A 180 -5.14 13.54 -17.65
N CYS A 181 -5.00 12.36 -17.04
CA CYS A 181 -4.02 12.12 -15.96
C CYS A 181 -2.57 12.34 -16.43
N VAL A 182 -2.25 11.93 -17.67
CA VAL A 182 -0.92 12.13 -18.28
C VAL A 182 -0.61 13.63 -18.43
N ALA A 183 -1.57 14.42 -18.92
CA ALA A 183 -1.41 15.86 -19.09
C ALA A 183 -1.26 16.57 -17.73
N THR A 184 -2.07 16.21 -16.74
CA THR A 184 -1.96 16.79 -15.38
C THR A 184 -0.62 16.43 -14.72
N ALA A 185 -0.17 15.17 -14.81
CA ALA A 185 1.11 14.75 -14.24
C ALA A 185 2.29 15.53 -14.88
N LEU A 186 2.30 15.65 -16.21
CA LEU A 186 3.32 16.43 -16.91
C LEU A 186 3.27 17.90 -16.48
N ALA A 187 2.08 18.50 -16.37
CA ALA A 187 1.91 19.89 -15.96
C ALA A 187 2.44 20.13 -14.53
N ILE A 188 2.27 19.19 -13.61
CA ILE A 188 2.84 19.25 -12.25
C ILE A 188 4.37 19.24 -12.29
N VAL A 189 4.98 18.37 -13.09
CA VAL A 189 6.44 18.30 -13.28
C VAL A 189 6.98 19.59 -13.89
N MET A 190 6.32 20.12 -14.93
CA MET A 190 6.68 21.40 -15.54
C MET A 190 6.56 22.55 -14.54
N LYS A 191 5.50 22.55 -13.71
CA LYS A 191 5.29 23.56 -12.67
C LYS A 191 6.39 23.54 -11.61
N TYR A 192 6.83 22.35 -11.20
CA TYR A 192 7.92 22.19 -10.25
C TYR A 192 9.23 22.77 -10.82
N ASN A 193 9.57 22.40 -12.05
CA ASN A 193 10.80 22.86 -12.72
C ASN A 193 10.73 24.31 -13.22
N ARG A 194 9.53 24.88 -13.32
CA ARG A 194 9.25 26.20 -13.93
C ARG A 194 9.84 26.33 -15.33
N TRP A 195 9.71 25.27 -16.13
CA TRP A 195 10.30 25.17 -17.47
C TRP A 195 9.34 24.41 -18.42
N PRO A 196 9.31 24.74 -19.73
CA PRO A 196 10.10 25.76 -20.41
C PRO A 196 9.52 27.17 -20.31
N ASP A 197 10.37 28.17 -20.58
CA ASP A 197 9.93 29.56 -20.75
C ASP A 197 9.06 29.72 -22.02
N LYS A 198 9.32 28.89 -23.04
CA LYS A 198 8.61 28.85 -24.34
C LYS A 198 8.60 27.43 -24.90
N GLY A 199 7.47 27.01 -25.48
CA GLY A 199 7.29 25.72 -26.16
C GLY A 199 7.27 25.85 -27.68
#